data_AF-A0A2V9ULA4-F1
#
_entry.id   AF-A0A2V9ULA4-F1
#
_cell.length_a   1.000
_cell.length_b   1.000
_cell.length_c   1.000
_cell.angle_alpha   90.00
_cell.angle_beta   90.00
_cell.angle_gamma   90.00
#
_symmetry.space_group_name_H-M   'P 1'
#
loop_
_entity.id
_entity.type
_entity.pdbx_description
1 polymer ?
#
loop_
_entity_poly.entity_id
_entity_poly.type
_entity_poly.pdbx_seq_one_letter_code
_entity_poly.pdbx_strand_id
1 'polypeptide(L)'
;MRKIGEPESRFPELVSEQVGEGTVRRAKYIAEWFAAFILAVVLAAPLSLLAQQRRQPPGPQFPRHPPQGRRQGPPQQQGGHAGDWLRRYKNVPPNEQERALQNDPQFQRLSPDRQQQLRHRLQHFSSLPPQQQERVLSRMETWEHLTPEQKQDARRIFGQMQQLPPDRRQMVTSAFRDLRAMPPEQREQVINSEHFKNTFSPQEREMLQGASRLPLAPPETSGEQPAPQD
;
A
#
# COMPACT_ATOMS: atom_id res chain seq x y z
N MET A 1 31.70 48.83 10.89
CA MET A 1 32.20 48.22 9.63
C MET A 1 32.59 46.77 9.91
N ARG A 2 31.95 45.81 9.22
CA ARG A 2 32.31 44.37 9.05
C ARG A 2 32.41 43.52 10.34
N LYS A 3 32.08 42.23 10.38
CA LYS A 3 31.43 41.27 9.47
C LYS A 3 30.88 40.19 10.41
N ILE A 4 29.67 39.73 10.14
CA ILE A 4 29.08 38.54 10.74
C ILE A 4 29.89 37.34 10.21
N GLY A 5 30.46 36.54 11.10
CA GLY A 5 31.13 35.28 10.79
C GLY A 5 30.30 34.15 11.36
N GLU A 6 29.78 33.30 10.48
CA GLU A 6 29.00 32.10 10.76
C GLU A 6 29.77 31.13 11.68
N PRO A 7 29.11 30.46 12.64
CA PRO A 7 29.66 29.23 13.19
C PRO A 7 29.44 28.07 12.20
N GLU A 8 30.56 27.42 11.89
CA GLU A 8 30.74 26.19 11.12
C GLU A 8 29.59 25.18 11.14
N SER A 9 29.36 24.64 9.95
CA SER A 9 28.74 23.37 9.67
C SER A 9 29.39 22.20 10.44
N ARG A 10 28.58 21.49 11.23
CA ARG A 10 28.83 20.08 11.60
C ARG A 10 27.69 19.21 11.07
N PHE A 11 27.68 19.03 9.76
CA PHE A 11 27.18 17.78 9.18
C PHE A 11 28.39 16.84 9.08
N PRO A 12 28.37 15.64 9.67
CA PRO A 12 29.49 14.74 9.57
C PRO A 12 29.67 14.29 8.12
N GLU A 13 30.79 14.72 7.55
CA GLU A 13 31.48 14.04 6.46
C GLU A 13 31.68 12.58 6.88
N LEU A 14 30.94 11.66 6.25
CA LEU A 14 31.29 10.25 6.24
C LEU A 14 31.37 9.76 4.81
N VAL A 15 32.61 9.81 4.32
CA VAL A 15 33.30 8.76 3.56
C VAL A 15 32.72 8.45 2.18
N SER A 16 33.29 9.13 1.19
CA SER A 16 33.80 8.41 0.01
C SER A 16 35.09 7.68 0.39
N GLU A 17 35.31 6.53 -0.26
CA GLU A 17 36.55 5.74 -0.33
C GLU A 17 36.64 4.49 0.57
N GLN A 18 36.09 3.37 0.06
CA GLN A 18 36.76 2.07 0.08
C GLN A 18 36.06 1.12 -0.90
N VAL A 19 36.69 0.96 -2.07
CA VAL A 19 36.48 -0.19 -2.96
C VAL A 19 37.08 -1.40 -2.26
N GLY A 20 36.21 -2.26 -1.74
CA GLY A 20 36.52 -3.63 -1.32
C GLY A 20 35.67 -4.59 -2.14
N GLU A 21 36.29 -5.26 -3.10
CA GLU A 21 35.69 -6.32 -3.89
C GLU A 21 35.17 -7.45 -2.98
N GLY A 22 33.99 -7.99 -3.29
CA GLY A 22 33.66 -9.35 -2.87
C GLY A 22 32.51 -9.54 -1.89
N THR A 23 31.33 -8.94 -2.07
CA THR A 23 30.05 -9.62 -1.71
C THR A 23 28.84 -9.14 -2.51
N VAL A 24 28.99 -8.83 -3.80
CA VAL A 24 27.84 -8.45 -4.66
C VAL A 24 27.22 -9.68 -5.32
N ARG A 25 26.71 -10.63 -4.53
CA ARG A 25 25.79 -11.68 -5.01
C ARG A 25 24.89 -12.15 -3.86
N ARG A 26 23.79 -11.43 -3.54
CA ARG A 26 22.50 -11.95 -2.96
C ARG A 26 21.54 -10.91 -2.35
N ALA A 27 21.29 -9.75 -2.98
CA ALA A 27 20.18 -8.88 -2.53
C ALA A 27 19.46 -8.11 -3.65
N LYS A 28 19.35 -8.69 -4.84
CA LYS A 28 18.77 -8.02 -6.02
C LYS A 28 17.24 -8.09 -6.17
N TYR A 29 16.46 -8.50 -5.17
CA TYR A 29 15.04 -8.81 -5.41
C TYR A 29 13.98 -8.27 -4.43
N ILE A 30 14.32 -7.39 -3.48
CA ILE A 30 13.35 -7.03 -2.42
C ILE A 30 12.57 -5.72 -2.69
N ALA A 31 12.93 -4.93 -3.72
CA ALA A 31 12.31 -3.62 -3.93
C ALA A 31 11.23 -3.54 -5.05
N GLU A 32 11.10 -4.55 -5.92
CA GLU A 32 10.38 -4.37 -7.19
C GLU A 32 8.89 -4.78 -7.21
N TRP A 33 8.37 -5.48 -6.19
CA TRP A 33 7.00 -6.05 -6.25
C TRP A 33 5.97 -5.43 -5.31
N PHE A 34 6.36 -4.54 -4.39
CA PHE A 34 5.41 -3.95 -3.43
C PHE A 34 4.37 -3.02 -4.08
N ALA A 35 4.66 -2.43 -5.25
CA ALA A 35 3.69 -1.61 -5.99
C ALA A 35 2.58 -2.44 -6.67
N ALA A 36 2.83 -3.71 -6.99
CA ALA A 36 1.85 -4.59 -7.64
C ALA A 36 0.86 -5.25 -6.67
N PHE A 37 1.16 -5.27 -5.36
CA PHE A 37 0.30 -5.88 -4.35
C PHE A 37 -0.88 -5.00 -3.92
N ILE A 38 -0.78 -3.69 -4.14
CA ILE A 38 -1.82 -2.71 -3.76
C ILE A 38 -2.82 -2.47 -4.91
N LEU A 39 -2.42 -2.66 -6.18
CA LEU A 39 -3.24 -2.32 -7.35
C LEU A 39 -4.08 -3.48 -7.93
N ALA A 40 -4.47 -4.47 -7.12
CA ALA A 40 -5.19 -5.62 -7.65
C ALA A 40 -6.31 -6.15 -6.76
N VAL A 41 -7.11 -5.25 -6.20
CA VAL A 41 -8.50 -5.54 -5.84
C VAL A 41 -9.38 -4.37 -6.29
N VAL A 42 -9.65 -4.29 -7.59
CA VAL A 42 -10.91 -3.77 -8.13
C VAL A 42 -11.22 -4.60 -9.37
N LEU A 43 -12.36 -5.28 -9.37
CA LEU A 43 -13.43 -5.13 -10.37
C LEU A 43 -14.42 -6.30 -10.23
N ALA A 44 -15.55 -6.01 -9.58
CA ALA A 44 -16.85 -6.59 -9.93
C ALA A 44 -17.96 -5.71 -9.32
N ALA A 45 -18.08 -4.47 -9.78
CA ALA A 45 -19.35 -3.75 -9.70
C ALA A 45 -20.01 -3.91 -11.06
N PRO A 46 -21.09 -4.69 -11.21
CA PRO A 46 -21.86 -4.65 -12.44
C PRO A 46 -22.59 -3.30 -12.52
N LEU A 47 -22.17 -2.48 -13.48
CA LEU A 47 -22.97 -1.40 -14.05
C LEU A 47 -24.23 -2.02 -14.66
N SER A 48 -25.29 -2.15 -13.89
CA SER A 48 -26.64 -2.39 -14.43
C SER A 48 -27.36 -1.06 -14.54
N LEU A 49 -27.09 -0.35 -15.63
CA LEU A 49 -27.94 0.75 -16.10
C LEU A 49 -28.79 0.24 -17.28
N LEU A 50 -30.08 0.58 -17.23
CA LEU A 50 -31.16 0.36 -18.22
C LEU A 50 -31.83 -1.02 -18.25
N ALA A 51 -32.94 -1.15 -17.51
CA ALA A 51 -34.09 -1.90 -17.98
C ALA A 51 -35.41 -1.35 -17.38
N GLN A 52 -36.15 -0.64 -18.23
CA GLN A 52 -37.61 -0.56 -18.31
C GLN A 52 -38.42 -0.17 -17.07
N GLN A 53 -38.77 1.12 -17.07
CA GLN A 53 -39.97 1.71 -16.50
C GLN A 53 -41.24 1.05 -17.10
N ARG A 54 -41.62 -0.15 -16.62
CA ARG A 54 -42.97 -0.68 -16.85
C ARG A 54 -43.93 -0.04 -15.86
N ARG A 55 -44.85 0.78 -16.38
CA ARG A 55 -46.06 1.21 -15.68
C ARG A 55 -46.87 -0.05 -15.30
N GLN A 56 -47.11 -0.27 -14.01
CA GLN A 56 -48.09 -1.25 -13.52
C GLN A 56 -49.47 -0.58 -13.43
N PRO A 57 -50.56 -1.23 -13.87
CA PRO A 57 -51.92 -0.75 -13.62
C PRO A 57 -52.34 -1.03 -12.16
N PRO A 58 -53.26 -0.24 -11.57
CA PRO A 58 -53.69 -0.42 -10.19
C PRO A 58 -54.64 -1.63 -10.06
N GLY A 59 -54.27 -2.62 -9.23
CA GLY A 59 -55.14 -3.71 -8.78
C GLY A 59 -55.68 -3.47 -7.35
N PRO A 60 -56.76 -4.16 -6.94
CA PRO A 60 -57.50 -3.87 -5.71
C PRO A 60 -56.72 -4.21 -4.42
N GLN A 61 -56.94 -3.37 -3.41
CA GLN A 61 -56.27 -3.39 -2.11
C GLN A 61 -56.87 -4.47 -1.19
N PHE A 62 -56.04 -5.37 -0.67
CA PHE A 62 -56.41 -6.27 0.44
C PHE A 62 -55.85 -5.74 1.78
N PRO A 63 -56.54 -5.92 2.92
CA PRO A 63 -56.15 -5.33 4.20
C PRO A 63 -54.88 -5.91 4.81
N ARG A 64 -54.25 -5.04 5.60
CA ARG A 64 -52.93 -5.15 6.25
C ARG A 64 -52.81 -6.33 7.23
N HIS A 65 -51.70 -7.07 7.11
CA HIS A 65 -51.08 -7.77 8.24
C HIS A 65 -49.91 -6.92 8.78
N PRO A 66 -49.67 -6.86 10.10
CA PRO A 66 -48.55 -6.09 10.66
C PRO A 66 -47.22 -6.82 10.40
N PRO A 67 -46.13 -6.13 10.02
CA PRO A 67 -44.83 -6.77 9.94
C PRO A 67 -44.20 -6.82 11.33
N GLN A 68 -44.39 -7.94 12.05
CA GLN A 68 -43.55 -8.31 13.17
C GLN A 68 -42.50 -9.29 12.67
N GLY A 69 -41.24 -8.93 12.89
CA GLY A 69 -40.08 -9.63 12.36
C GLY A 69 -39.23 -8.68 11.54
N ARG A 70 -38.40 -7.90 12.24
CA ARG A 70 -37.11 -7.52 11.68
C ARG A 70 -36.43 -8.83 11.30
N ARG A 71 -36.63 -9.28 10.06
CA ARG A 71 -35.65 -10.13 9.39
C ARG A 71 -34.39 -9.28 9.41
N GLN A 72 -33.50 -9.62 10.34
CA GLN A 72 -32.10 -9.30 10.20
C GLN A 72 -31.80 -9.60 8.74
N GLY A 73 -31.50 -8.55 7.97
CA GLY A 73 -30.97 -8.75 6.63
C GLY A 73 -29.82 -9.77 6.76
N PRO A 74 -29.57 -10.60 5.73
CA PRO A 74 -28.40 -11.47 5.75
C PRO A 74 -27.23 -10.62 6.25
N PRO A 75 -26.46 -11.08 7.28
CA PRO A 75 -25.44 -10.26 7.92
C PRO A 75 -24.68 -9.62 6.79
N GLN A 76 -24.80 -8.28 6.72
CA GLN A 76 -24.19 -7.43 5.72
C GLN A 76 -22.80 -8.01 5.57
N GLN A 77 -22.55 -8.70 4.43
CA GLN A 77 -21.37 -9.53 4.26
C GLN A 77 -20.22 -8.64 4.71
N GLN A 78 -19.67 -8.95 5.88
CA GLN A 78 -18.51 -8.27 6.42
C GLN A 78 -17.48 -8.65 5.39
N GLY A 79 -17.35 -7.80 4.35
CA GLY A 79 -16.38 -7.98 3.30
C GLY A 79 -15.09 -8.06 4.09
N GLY A 80 -14.51 -9.27 4.13
CA GLY A 80 -13.39 -9.55 5.02
C GLY A 80 -12.36 -8.44 4.85
N HIS A 81 -11.79 -8.00 5.97
CA HIS A 81 -10.77 -6.97 5.96
C HIS A 81 -9.67 -7.38 4.98
N ALA A 82 -9.11 -6.41 4.27
CA ALA A 82 -8.08 -6.64 3.28
C ALA A 82 -6.94 -7.44 3.92
N GLY A 83 -6.68 -8.64 3.38
CA GLY A 83 -5.65 -9.54 3.90
C GLY A 83 -6.08 -10.50 5.01
N ASP A 84 -7.38 -10.60 5.35
CA ASP A 84 -7.87 -11.55 6.36
C ASP A 84 -7.54 -13.00 6.04
N TRP A 85 -7.67 -13.37 4.77
CA TRP A 85 -7.26 -14.69 4.31
C TRP A 85 -5.76 -14.91 4.60
N LEU A 86 -4.90 -13.94 4.26
CA LEU A 86 -3.46 -14.04 4.52
C LEU A 86 -3.14 -14.08 6.02
N ARG A 87 -3.81 -13.28 6.85
CA ARG A 87 -3.67 -13.30 8.32
C ARG A 87 -3.99 -14.68 8.90
N ARG A 88 -5.02 -15.33 8.39
CA ARG A 88 -5.44 -16.68 8.83
C ARG A 88 -4.43 -17.75 8.43
N TYR A 89 -3.91 -17.68 7.21
CA TYR A 89 -3.08 -18.74 6.63
C TYR A 89 -1.57 -18.48 6.71
N LYS A 90 -1.10 -17.31 7.18
CA LYS A 90 0.35 -16.99 7.24
C LYS A 90 1.17 -17.99 8.07
N ASN A 91 0.57 -18.57 9.11
CA ASN A 91 1.24 -19.52 10.02
C ASN A 91 1.09 -20.99 9.60
N VAL A 92 0.42 -21.24 8.47
CA VAL A 92 0.19 -22.58 7.92
C VAL A 92 1.31 -22.92 6.92
N PRO A 93 1.78 -24.17 6.80
CA PRO A 93 2.80 -24.54 5.82
C PRO A 93 2.42 -24.15 4.37
N PRO A 94 3.36 -23.72 3.50
CA PRO A 94 3.04 -23.20 2.17
C PRO A 94 2.20 -24.13 1.27
N ASN A 95 2.44 -25.44 1.36
CA ASN A 95 1.66 -26.46 0.65
C ASN A 95 0.19 -26.51 1.12
N GLU A 96 -0.05 -26.27 2.41
CA GLU A 96 -1.39 -26.19 2.98
C GLU A 96 -2.07 -24.85 2.68
N GLN A 97 -1.31 -23.74 2.63
CA GLN A 97 -1.82 -22.45 2.15
C GLN A 97 -2.34 -22.55 0.71
N GLU A 98 -1.58 -23.20 -0.18
CA GLU A 98 -1.95 -23.41 -1.57
C GLU A 98 -3.20 -24.30 -1.69
N ARG A 99 -3.31 -25.38 -0.89
CA ARG A 99 -4.53 -26.19 -0.82
C ARG A 99 -5.73 -25.38 -0.34
N ALA A 100 -5.55 -24.55 0.69
CA ALA A 100 -6.61 -23.68 1.19
C ALA A 100 -7.06 -22.67 0.12
N LEU A 101 -6.12 -22.13 -0.67
CA LEU A 101 -6.43 -21.22 -1.78
C LEU A 101 -7.21 -21.93 -2.88
N GLN A 102 -6.79 -23.14 -3.26
CA GLN A 102 -7.46 -23.94 -4.29
C GLN A 102 -8.89 -24.33 -3.91
N ASN A 103 -9.15 -24.52 -2.62
CA ASN A 103 -10.48 -24.84 -2.10
C ASN A 103 -11.36 -23.59 -1.89
N ASP A 104 -10.84 -22.38 -2.10
CA ASP A 104 -11.59 -21.14 -1.92
C ASP A 104 -12.56 -20.90 -3.11
N PRO A 105 -13.88 -20.78 -2.87
CA PRO A 105 -14.84 -20.57 -3.96
C PRO A 105 -14.65 -19.24 -4.71
N GLN A 106 -14.13 -18.19 -4.07
CA GLN A 106 -13.82 -16.92 -4.74
C GLN A 106 -12.63 -17.09 -5.68
N PHE A 107 -11.61 -17.85 -5.27
CA PHE A 107 -10.47 -18.18 -6.12
C PHE A 107 -10.88 -18.96 -7.37
N GLN A 108 -11.72 -20.00 -7.20
CA GLN A 108 -12.18 -20.83 -8.32
C GLN A 108 -13.02 -20.06 -9.36
N ARG A 109 -13.66 -18.95 -8.95
CA ARG A 109 -14.43 -18.06 -9.84
C ARG A 109 -13.56 -17.11 -10.65
N LEU A 110 -12.27 -16.98 -10.34
CA LEU A 110 -11.34 -16.14 -11.10
C LEU A 110 -10.99 -16.78 -12.45
N SER A 111 -10.63 -15.96 -13.44
CA SER A 111 -10.07 -16.48 -14.71
C SER A 111 -8.75 -17.20 -14.47
N PRO A 112 -8.34 -18.13 -15.36
CA PRO A 112 -7.10 -18.89 -15.20
C PRO A 112 -5.85 -18.02 -14.97
N ASP A 113 -5.73 -16.90 -15.70
CA ASP A 113 -4.61 -15.95 -15.55
C ASP A 113 -4.60 -15.31 -14.16
N ARG A 114 -5.77 -14.95 -13.64
CA ARG A 114 -5.92 -14.35 -12.31
C ARG A 114 -5.63 -15.37 -11.21
N GLN A 115 -6.03 -16.62 -11.40
CA GLN A 115 -5.68 -17.71 -10.50
C GLN A 115 -4.17 -17.93 -10.44
N GLN A 116 -3.49 -17.96 -11.59
CA GLN A 116 -2.03 -18.07 -11.64
C GLN A 116 -1.35 -16.88 -10.96
N GLN A 117 -1.79 -15.65 -11.26
CA GLN A 117 -1.25 -14.44 -10.63
C GLN A 117 -1.40 -14.47 -9.10
N LEU A 118 -2.54 -14.93 -8.58
CA LEU A 118 -2.75 -15.02 -7.14
C LEU A 118 -1.89 -16.10 -6.49
N ARG A 119 -1.70 -17.26 -7.14
CA ARG A 119 -0.78 -18.31 -6.68
C ARG A 119 0.67 -17.81 -6.60
N HIS A 120 1.15 -17.12 -7.62
CA HIS A 120 2.49 -16.52 -7.60
C HIS A 120 2.67 -15.51 -6.46
N ARG A 121 1.63 -14.69 -6.21
CA ARG A 121 1.63 -13.74 -5.09
C ARG A 121 1.63 -14.42 -3.73
N LEU A 122 0.86 -15.49 -3.58
CA LEU A 122 0.86 -16.29 -2.36
C LEU A 122 2.24 -16.89 -2.10
N GLN A 123 2.81 -17.58 -3.09
CA GLN A 123 4.15 -18.15 -2.99
C GLN A 123 5.21 -17.12 -2.60
N HIS A 124 5.16 -15.93 -3.21
CA HIS A 124 6.04 -14.83 -2.83
C HIS A 124 5.82 -14.40 -1.38
N PHE A 125 4.57 -14.16 -0.96
CA PHE A 125 4.24 -13.79 0.41
C PHE A 125 4.75 -14.82 1.42
N SER A 126 4.52 -16.12 1.19
CA SER A 126 4.97 -17.21 2.07
C SER A 126 6.49 -17.32 2.15
N SER A 127 7.21 -16.83 1.13
CA SER A 127 8.68 -16.80 1.13
C SER A 127 9.29 -15.61 1.90
N LEU A 128 8.47 -14.61 2.26
CA LEU A 128 8.93 -13.44 3.00
C LEU A 128 9.23 -13.80 4.46
N PRO A 129 10.25 -13.18 5.10
CA PRO A 129 10.44 -13.25 6.54
C PRO A 129 9.20 -12.76 7.31
N PRO A 130 8.93 -13.24 8.53
CA PRO A 130 7.72 -12.89 9.30
C PRO A 130 7.48 -11.37 9.42
N GLN A 131 8.53 -10.60 9.71
CA GLN A 131 8.43 -9.13 9.82
C GLN A 131 8.05 -8.49 8.48
N GLN A 132 8.48 -9.06 7.35
CA GLN A 132 8.09 -8.58 6.03
C GLN A 132 6.64 -8.94 5.70
N GLN A 133 6.18 -10.13 6.08
CA GLN A 133 4.77 -10.52 5.95
C GLN A 133 3.86 -9.57 6.74
N GLU A 134 4.24 -9.20 7.96
CA GLU A 134 3.51 -8.24 8.78
C GLU A 134 3.44 -6.85 8.14
N ARG A 135 4.55 -6.39 7.54
CA ARG A 135 4.55 -5.14 6.77
C ARG A 135 3.61 -5.19 5.56
N VAL A 136 3.51 -6.32 4.86
CA VAL A 136 2.53 -6.48 3.77
C VAL A 136 1.11 -6.37 4.32
N LEU A 137 0.81 -7.11 5.39
CA LEU A 137 -0.53 -7.13 6.01
C LEU A 137 -0.94 -5.75 6.54
N SER A 138 -0.05 -5.06 7.22
CA SER A 138 -0.27 -3.69 7.72
C SER A 138 -0.55 -2.71 6.58
N ARG A 139 0.18 -2.81 5.46
CA ARG A 139 -0.08 -1.99 4.27
C ARG A 139 -1.44 -2.28 3.63
N MET A 140 -1.85 -3.55 3.58
CA MET A 140 -3.17 -3.94 3.06
C MET A 140 -4.30 -3.37 3.92
N GLU A 141 -4.18 -3.48 5.24
CA GLU A 141 -5.11 -2.89 6.19
C GLU A 141 -5.16 -1.37 6.03
N THR A 142 -4.00 -0.71 5.95
CA THR A 142 -3.97 0.74 5.79
C THR A 142 -4.63 1.18 4.49
N TRP A 143 -4.40 0.44 3.40
CA TRP A 143 -5.02 0.71 2.11
C TRP A 143 -6.55 0.59 2.16
N GLU A 144 -7.08 -0.37 2.91
CA GLU A 144 -8.51 -0.55 3.08
C GLU A 144 -9.17 0.69 3.70
N HIS A 145 -8.52 1.25 4.73
CA HIS A 145 -8.97 2.42 5.47
C HIS A 145 -8.79 3.76 4.74
N LEU A 146 -8.11 3.78 3.59
CA LEU A 146 -8.02 4.99 2.78
C LEU A 146 -9.40 5.40 2.22
N THR A 147 -9.67 6.70 2.21
CA THR A 147 -10.85 7.26 1.54
C THR A 147 -10.77 7.02 0.02
N PRO A 148 -11.91 7.08 -0.72
CA PRO A 148 -11.89 6.96 -2.17
C PRO A 148 -10.94 7.95 -2.86
N GLU A 149 -10.87 9.18 -2.36
CA GLU A 149 -9.99 10.25 -2.87
C GLU A 149 -8.52 9.89 -2.62
N GLN A 150 -8.17 9.46 -1.41
CA GLN A 150 -6.82 9.01 -1.07
C GLN A 150 -6.38 7.80 -1.91
N LYS A 151 -7.30 6.86 -2.18
CA LYS A 151 -7.04 5.73 -3.09
C LYS A 151 -6.78 6.21 -4.51
N GLN A 152 -7.53 7.19 -4.99
CA GLN A 152 -7.32 7.78 -6.33
C GLN A 152 -5.98 8.50 -6.40
N ASP A 153 -5.63 9.29 -5.39
CA ASP A 153 -4.35 9.99 -5.31
C ASP A 153 -3.18 9.02 -5.29
N ALA A 154 -3.28 7.98 -4.46
CA ALA A 154 -2.29 6.93 -4.42
C ALA A 154 -2.12 6.25 -5.79
N ARG A 155 -3.21 5.88 -6.47
CA ARG A 155 -3.16 5.29 -7.82
C ARG A 155 -2.48 6.22 -8.82
N ARG A 156 -2.77 7.52 -8.78
CA ARG A 156 -2.15 8.53 -9.66
C ARG A 156 -0.65 8.61 -9.42
N ILE A 157 -0.25 8.78 -8.16
CA ILE A 157 1.16 8.89 -7.73
C ILE A 157 1.94 7.63 -8.10
N PHE A 158 1.42 6.44 -7.76
CA PHE A 158 2.09 5.18 -8.09
C PHE A 158 2.13 4.93 -9.59
N GLY A 159 1.09 5.31 -10.34
CA GLY A 159 1.08 5.23 -11.79
C GLY A 159 2.16 6.10 -12.43
N GLN A 160 2.34 7.34 -11.95
CA GLN A 160 3.41 8.24 -12.39
C GLN A 160 4.80 7.68 -12.04
N MET A 161 4.97 7.16 -10.82
CA MET A 161 6.23 6.58 -10.38
C MET A 161 6.65 5.35 -11.22
N GLN A 162 5.70 4.54 -11.67
CA GLN A 162 5.95 3.39 -12.54
C GLN A 162 6.43 3.78 -13.95
N GLN A 163 6.09 4.98 -14.42
CA GLN A 163 6.50 5.50 -15.72
C GLN A 163 7.91 6.10 -15.70
N LEU A 164 8.50 6.30 -14.52
CA LEU A 164 9.85 6.84 -14.40
C LEU A 164 10.90 5.83 -14.89
N PRO A 165 11.99 6.31 -15.53
CA PRO A 165 13.16 5.47 -15.79
C PRO A 165 13.66 4.79 -14.50
N PRO A 166 14.21 3.57 -14.56
CA PRO A 166 14.58 2.78 -13.38
C PRO A 166 15.44 3.53 -12.37
N ASP A 167 16.50 4.22 -12.83
CA ASP A 167 17.41 4.98 -11.97
C ASP A 167 16.67 6.14 -11.28
N ARG A 168 15.78 6.80 -12.02
CA ARG A 168 14.98 7.89 -11.46
C ARG A 168 13.96 7.42 -10.46
N ARG A 169 13.31 6.29 -10.74
CA ARG A 169 12.39 5.64 -9.81
C ARG A 169 13.09 5.30 -8.49
N GLN A 170 14.35 4.85 -8.53
CA GLN A 170 15.14 4.58 -7.32
C GLN A 170 15.42 5.84 -6.50
N MET A 171 15.80 6.94 -7.16
CA MET A 171 16.02 8.24 -6.48
C MET A 171 14.75 8.74 -5.80
N VAL A 172 13.63 8.75 -6.52
CA VAL A 172 12.32 9.15 -5.97
C VAL A 172 11.90 8.24 -4.82
N THR A 173 12.06 6.92 -4.95
CA THR A 173 11.68 5.97 -3.89
C THR A 173 12.51 6.18 -2.62
N SER A 174 13.79 6.51 -2.77
CA SER A 174 14.69 6.81 -1.65
C SER A 174 14.28 8.12 -0.95
N ALA A 175 14.10 9.19 -1.71
CA ALA A 175 13.63 10.47 -1.17
C ALA A 175 12.27 10.36 -0.48
N PHE A 176 11.35 9.56 -1.02
CA PHE A 176 10.07 9.29 -0.37
C PHE A 176 10.25 8.61 0.99
N ARG A 177 11.15 7.63 1.10
CA ARG A 177 11.47 6.95 2.36
C ARG A 177 12.02 7.93 3.39
N ASP A 178 12.94 8.79 2.98
CA ASP A 178 13.58 9.78 3.84
C ASP A 178 12.57 10.80 4.35
N LEU A 179 11.75 11.37 3.45
CA LEU A 179 10.69 12.31 3.81
C LEU A 179 9.70 11.68 4.81
N ARG A 180 9.30 10.43 4.58
CA ARG A 180 8.37 9.74 5.46
C ARG A 180 8.90 9.58 6.89
N ALA A 181 10.21 9.36 7.05
CA ALA A 181 10.87 9.25 8.35
C ALA A 181 10.87 10.58 9.14
N MET A 182 10.67 11.71 8.46
CA MET A 182 10.66 13.04 9.08
C MET A 182 9.24 13.44 9.56
N PRO A 183 9.12 14.34 10.54
CA PRO A 183 7.86 15.03 10.87
C PRO A 183 7.29 15.84 9.69
N PRO A 184 5.97 16.05 9.62
CA PRO A 184 5.31 16.77 8.52
C PRO A 184 5.94 18.14 8.20
N GLU A 185 6.29 18.91 9.24
CA GLU A 185 6.84 20.26 9.11
C GLU A 185 8.25 20.22 8.48
N GLN A 186 9.07 19.25 8.88
CA GLN A 186 10.40 19.05 8.32
C GLN A 186 10.34 18.59 6.86
N ARG A 187 9.34 17.77 6.49
CA ARG A 187 9.13 17.36 5.09
C ARG A 187 8.94 18.56 4.18
N GLU A 188 8.10 19.50 4.60
CA GLU A 188 7.83 20.70 3.80
C GLU A 188 9.08 21.59 3.67
N GLN A 189 9.89 21.70 4.72
CA GLN A 189 11.17 22.41 4.66
C GLN A 189 12.13 21.75 3.66
N VAL A 190 12.28 20.42 3.73
CA VAL A 190 13.16 19.67 2.82
C VAL A 190 12.67 19.80 1.38
N ILE A 191 11.37 19.62 1.11
CA ILE A 191 10.79 19.72 -0.24
C ILE A 191 10.96 21.12 -0.83
N ASN A 192 10.97 22.16 0.00
CA ASN A 192 11.15 23.56 -0.40
C ASN A 192 12.62 24.02 -0.41
N SER A 193 13.56 23.18 0.00
CA SER A 193 14.99 23.51 -0.03
C SER A 193 15.52 23.64 -1.45
N GLU A 194 16.52 24.49 -1.65
CA GLU A 194 17.16 24.69 -2.96
C GLU A 194 17.81 23.40 -3.47
N HIS A 195 18.44 22.62 -2.59
CA HIS A 195 19.00 21.32 -2.96
C HIS A 195 17.94 20.36 -3.53
N PHE A 196 16.77 20.29 -2.89
CA PHE A 196 15.69 19.41 -3.34
C PHE A 196 15.06 19.89 -4.66
N LYS A 197 14.90 21.21 -4.85
CA LYS A 197 14.44 21.81 -6.11
C LYS A 197 15.42 21.60 -7.27
N ASN A 198 16.72 21.61 -6.99
CA ASN A 198 17.76 21.34 -7.99
C ASN A 198 17.86 19.85 -8.33
N THR A 199 17.53 18.97 -7.38
CA THR A 199 17.60 17.52 -7.57
C THR A 199 16.34 16.94 -8.22
N PHE A 200 15.15 17.44 -7.89
CA PHE A 200 13.85 16.89 -8.32
C PHE A 200 13.05 17.89 -9.13
N SER A 201 12.51 17.43 -10.26
CA SER A 201 11.64 18.24 -11.12
C SER A 201 10.36 18.68 -10.38
N PRO A 202 9.65 19.74 -10.82
CA PRO A 202 8.39 20.15 -10.21
C PRO A 202 7.38 19.02 -10.06
N GLN A 203 7.27 18.14 -11.08
CA GLN A 203 6.39 16.97 -11.06
C GLN A 203 6.85 15.91 -10.04
N GLU A 204 8.16 15.65 -9.94
CA GLU A 204 8.70 14.71 -8.96
C GLU A 204 8.48 15.21 -7.53
N ARG A 205 8.62 16.52 -7.30
CA ARG A 205 8.37 17.13 -5.98
C ARG A 205 6.91 17.06 -5.57
N GLU A 206 5.97 17.31 -6.49
CA GLU A 206 4.53 17.16 -6.24
C GLU A 206 4.19 15.70 -5.90
N MET A 207 4.75 14.75 -6.66
CA MET A 207 4.57 13.33 -6.40
C MET A 207 5.13 12.92 -5.02
N LEU A 208 6.32 13.39 -4.65
CA LEU A 208 6.94 13.13 -3.35
C LEU A 208 6.14 13.74 -2.19
N GLN A 209 5.65 14.98 -2.37
CA GLN A 209 4.80 15.65 -1.41
C GLN A 209 3.47 14.91 -1.22
N GLY A 210 2.78 14.57 -2.31
CA GLY A 210 1.54 13.81 -2.28
C GLY A 210 1.72 12.42 -1.66
N ALA A 211 2.78 11.70 -2.04
CA ALA A 211 3.08 10.38 -1.48
C ALA A 211 3.32 10.45 0.03
N SER A 212 4.06 11.45 0.50
CA SER A 212 4.40 11.63 1.92
C SER A 212 3.20 11.96 2.82
N ARG A 213 2.10 12.43 2.23
CA ARG A 213 0.83 12.74 2.93
C ARG A 213 -0.10 11.54 3.02
N LEU A 214 0.10 10.52 2.19
CA LEU A 214 -0.69 9.30 2.24
C LEU A 214 -0.30 8.52 3.50
N PRO A 215 -1.27 8.10 4.33
CA PRO A 215 -1.00 7.40 5.57
C PRO A 215 -0.61 5.93 5.33
N LEU A 216 0.08 5.58 4.24
CA LEU A 216 0.37 4.20 3.84
C LEU A 216 1.46 3.58 4.73
N ALA A 217 1.09 3.16 5.94
CA ALA A 217 1.90 2.72 7.07
C ALA A 217 2.71 3.88 7.75
N PRO A 218 3.10 3.76 9.03
CA PRO A 218 3.91 4.77 9.71
C PRO A 218 5.38 4.73 9.26
N PRO A 219 6.18 5.80 9.50
CA PRO A 219 7.62 5.65 9.63
C PRO A 219 7.88 4.64 10.74
N GLU A 220 8.85 3.75 10.53
CA GLU A 220 9.30 2.84 11.58
C GLU A 220 9.61 3.73 12.80
N THR A 221 8.88 3.55 13.90
CA THR A 221 9.21 4.18 15.17
C THR A 221 10.59 3.66 15.54
N SER A 222 11.62 4.38 15.11
CA SER A 222 12.98 4.24 15.59
C SER A 222 12.95 4.83 16.99
N GLY A 223 12.69 3.99 18.00
CA GLY A 223 12.68 4.42 19.40
C GLY A 223 11.53 3.85 20.22
N GLU A 224 11.48 2.52 20.37
CA GLU A 224 11.10 1.92 21.64
C GLU A 224 11.68 0.50 21.68
N GLN A 225 13.01 0.42 21.80
CA GLN A 225 13.65 -0.77 22.34
C GLN A 225 13.15 -0.86 23.79
N PRO A 226 12.45 -1.93 24.22
CA PRO A 226 12.18 -2.09 25.64
C PRO A 226 13.54 -2.15 26.34
N ALA A 227 13.78 -1.18 27.23
CA ALA A 227 14.98 -1.15 28.05
C ALA A 227 15.16 -2.52 28.73
N PRO A 228 16.40 -3.04 28.84
CA PRO A 228 16.63 -4.21 29.67
C PRO A 228 16.19 -3.86 31.08
N GLN A 229 15.24 -4.63 31.61
CA GLN A 229 14.84 -4.56 33.00
C GLN A 229 16.03 -5.12 33.80
N ASP A 230 16.68 -4.24 34.56
CA ASP A 230 17.58 -4.60 35.66
C ASP A 230 16.79 -5.33 36.77
#